data_AF-A0A292ZFA6-F1
#
_entry.id   AF-A0A292ZFA6-F1
#
_cell.length_a   1.000
_cell.length_b   1.000
_cell.length_c   1.000
_cell.angle_alpha   90.00
_cell.angle_beta   90.00
_cell.angle_gamma   90.00
#
_symmetry.space_group_name_H-M   'P 1'
#
loop_
_entity.id
_entity.type
_entity.pdbx_description
1 polymer ?
#
loop_
_entity_poly.entity_id
_entity_poly.type
_entity_poly.pdbx_seq_one_letter_code
_entity_poly.pdbx_strand_id
1 'polypeptide(L)'
;MKTGEYVWHYQVNPENSHDWNDAMDIELADVMIGGRMRSVLLHAPKNGFFYAIDRETGKFIQAGEFARQNWAKRIDPVTGRPEINPEAQYPDGKPFMMYPFPNGAHGIQAMSFSPKTGYSYIPVMEGGRVFVDPANVKGWTYKPGMMVNTGLGAPPANLVPPAATSKLVAYDVANNRIAWSVPQPGVFNGGTLATAGNLVFQGTNDGMFNAFSATTGRKLWSWPAQNGILSAPISYSVGGRQYVSVITGFRSSFANSPNWDYRQQQRRLLTFTIGGARKLPRVDPVDEPIQDDPAFVVDADKAKVGAGIYNSSCIICHGSGMVAGGAAPDLRKSGVPLDAETFRSVVHDGALMSRGMGSFAQLSDAELEGLRHYIRQRARETAPKGK
;
A
#
# COMPACT_ATOMS: atom_id res chain seq x y z
N MET A 1 4.04 -20.32 22.28
CA MET A 1 4.57 -21.38 21.39
C MET A 1 5.76 -22.02 22.08
N LYS A 2 5.92 -23.35 22.06
CA LYS A 2 7.05 -24.05 22.70
C LYS A 2 8.06 -24.64 21.72
N THR A 3 7.63 -25.10 20.53
CA THR A 3 8.47 -25.90 19.61
C THR A 3 8.56 -25.35 18.18
N GLY A 4 7.55 -24.61 17.70
CA GLY A 4 7.50 -24.15 16.30
C GLY A 4 7.11 -25.24 15.30
N GLU A 5 6.70 -26.42 15.78
CA GLU A 5 6.22 -27.51 14.93
C GLU A 5 4.93 -27.13 14.20
N TYR A 6 4.82 -27.58 12.95
CA TYR A 6 3.62 -27.42 12.15
C TYR A 6 2.42 -28.13 12.79
N VAL A 7 1.27 -27.47 12.79
CA VAL A 7 0.00 -28.02 13.31
C VAL A 7 -1.02 -28.16 12.18
N TRP A 8 -1.36 -27.04 11.54
CA TRP A 8 -2.27 -26.99 10.41
C TRP A 8 -1.96 -25.76 9.55
N HIS A 9 -2.48 -25.73 8.32
CA HIS A 9 -2.56 -24.52 7.50
C HIS A 9 -3.89 -24.51 6.75
N TYR A 10 -4.32 -23.32 6.35
CA TYR A 10 -5.34 -23.10 5.34
C TYR A 10 -4.72 -22.23 4.25
N GLN A 11 -4.79 -22.66 2.99
CA GLN A 11 -4.18 -21.94 1.88
C GLN A 11 -5.23 -21.08 1.19
N VAL A 12 -5.18 -19.77 1.48
CA VAL A 12 -6.11 -18.75 0.96
C VAL A 12 -5.99 -18.59 -0.56
N ASN A 13 -4.75 -18.56 -1.08
CA ASN A 13 -4.45 -18.37 -2.51
C ASN A 13 -3.66 -19.57 -3.07
N PRO A 14 -4.32 -20.66 -3.48
CA PRO A 14 -3.66 -21.76 -4.20
C PRO A 14 -2.99 -21.24 -5.48
N GLU A 15 -1.75 -21.67 -5.73
CA GLU A 15 -0.99 -21.33 -6.96
C GLU A 15 -0.88 -19.81 -7.24
N ASN A 16 -0.77 -19.00 -6.18
CA ASN A 16 -0.71 -17.54 -6.29
C ASN A 16 0.33 -17.04 -7.31
N SER A 17 -0.13 -16.31 -8.33
CA SER A 17 0.70 -15.64 -9.33
C SER A 17 0.48 -14.12 -9.39
N HIS A 18 -0.24 -13.55 -8.40
CA HIS A 18 -0.75 -12.16 -8.45
C HIS A 18 -0.18 -11.24 -7.37
N ASP A 19 0.82 -11.71 -6.60
CA ASP A 19 1.37 -11.04 -5.40
C ASP A 19 0.32 -10.88 -4.28
N TRP A 20 -0.63 -11.81 -4.21
CA TRP A 20 -1.53 -11.93 -3.06
C TRP A 20 -0.88 -12.76 -1.96
N ASN A 21 0.12 -12.18 -1.31
CA ASN A 21 0.60 -12.69 -0.04
C ASN A 21 -0.54 -12.70 1.02
N ASP A 22 -0.30 -13.41 2.12
CA ASP A 22 -1.27 -13.65 3.19
C ASP A 22 -0.76 -13.07 4.53
N ALA A 23 0.01 -11.98 4.45
CA ALA A 23 0.71 -11.38 5.60
C ALA A 23 -0.10 -10.29 6.32
N MET A 24 -1.39 -10.17 5.99
CA MET A 24 -2.30 -9.24 6.66
C MET A 24 -2.55 -9.70 8.09
N ASP A 25 -3.03 -8.80 8.94
CA ASP A 25 -3.34 -9.15 10.30
C ASP A 25 -4.41 -10.24 10.40
N ILE A 26 -4.27 -11.02 11.46
CA ILE A 26 -5.14 -12.14 11.79
C ILE A 26 -5.75 -11.86 13.16
N GLU A 27 -7.07 -11.82 13.22
CA GLU A 27 -7.80 -11.59 14.47
C GLU A 27 -8.38 -12.90 14.99
N LEU A 28 -8.25 -13.16 16.29
CA LEU A 28 -8.87 -14.32 16.93
C LEU A 28 -10.09 -13.84 17.70
N ALA A 29 -11.25 -14.47 17.47
CA ALA A 29 -12.50 -14.10 18.10
C ALA A 29 -13.39 -15.32 18.35
N ASP A 30 -14.34 -15.18 19.26
CA ASP A 30 -15.47 -16.11 19.37
C ASP A 30 -16.69 -15.43 18.75
N VAL A 31 -17.28 -16.08 17.73
CA VAL A 31 -18.37 -15.50 16.93
C VAL A 31 -19.53 -16.48 16.81
N MET A 32 -20.75 -15.95 16.89
CA MET A 32 -21.97 -16.72 16.64
C MET A 32 -22.16 -16.93 15.12
N ILE A 33 -21.82 -18.11 14.62
CA ILE A 33 -21.93 -18.47 13.19
C ILE A 33 -22.84 -19.69 13.04
N GLY A 34 -23.92 -19.55 12.28
CA GLY A 34 -24.90 -20.62 12.07
C GLY A 34 -25.55 -21.10 13.37
N GLY A 35 -25.82 -20.18 14.30
CA GLY A 35 -26.43 -20.48 15.60
C GLY A 35 -25.51 -21.18 16.62
N ARG A 36 -24.21 -21.31 16.33
CA ARG A 36 -23.22 -21.94 17.23
C ARG A 36 -22.04 -21.02 17.47
N MET A 37 -21.57 -20.97 18.72
CA MET A 37 -20.41 -20.14 19.06
C MET A 37 -19.19 -20.84 18.50
N ARG A 38 -18.37 -20.14 17.72
CA ARG A 38 -17.21 -20.70 17.03
C ARG A 38 -15.96 -19.95 17.42
N SER A 39 -14.93 -20.70 17.77
CA SER A 39 -13.56 -20.25 17.96
C SER A 39 -12.92 -19.96 16.61
N VAL A 40 -12.91 -18.69 16.17
CA VAL A 40 -12.50 -18.34 14.80
C VAL A 40 -11.22 -17.53 14.73
N LEU A 41 -10.53 -17.74 13.62
CA LEU A 41 -9.52 -16.90 13.01
C LEU A 41 -10.21 -16.10 11.90
N LEU A 42 -10.13 -14.77 11.97
CA LEU A 42 -10.67 -13.83 10.99
C LEU A 42 -9.53 -13.25 10.17
N HIS A 43 -9.68 -13.26 8.84
CA HIS A 43 -8.64 -12.79 7.95
C HIS A 43 -9.21 -12.12 6.70
N ALA A 44 -8.69 -10.94 6.37
CA ALA A 44 -9.04 -10.19 5.16
C ALA A 44 -7.77 -10.00 4.30
N PRO A 45 -7.34 -10.99 3.52
CA PRO A 45 -6.12 -10.88 2.73
C PRO A 45 -6.30 -10.05 1.45
N LYS A 46 -5.23 -9.97 0.66
CA LYS A 46 -5.15 -9.13 -0.55
C LYS A 46 -6.19 -9.50 -1.60
N ASN A 47 -6.73 -10.71 -1.59
CA ASN A 47 -7.51 -11.29 -2.68
C ASN A 47 -8.99 -10.85 -2.73
N GLY A 48 -9.47 -10.09 -1.73
CA GLY A 48 -10.84 -9.54 -1.69
C GLY A 48 -11.90 -10.41 -1.01
N PHE A 49 -11.53 -11.59 -0.50
CA PHE A 49 -12.41 -12.44 0.33
C PHE A 49 -12.06 -12.31 1.81
N PHE A 50 -13.08 -12.31 2.67
CA PHE A 50 -12.95 -12.33 4.12
C PHE A 50 -13.19 -13.75 4.59
N TYR A 51 -12.28 -14.29 5.41
CA TYR A 51 -12.29 -15.69 5.83
C TYR A 51 -12.57 -15.78 7.33
N ALA A 52 -13.48 -16.67 7.69
CA ALA A 52 -13.56 -17.22 9.04
C ALA A 52 -13.12 -18.70 8.99
N ILE A 53 -12.11 -19.02 9.80
CA ILE A 53 -11.49 -20.35 9.87
C ILE A 53 -11.51 -20.80 11.32
N ASP A 54 -11.74 -22.08 11.57
CA ASP A 54 -11.63 -22.64 12.92
C ASP A 54 -10.18 -22.54 13.40
N ARG A 55 -9.90 -21.73 14.42
CA ARG A 55 -8.53 -21.43 14.85
C ARG A 55 -7.81 -22.61 15.51
N GLU A 56 -8.56 -23.64 15.92
CA GLU A 56 -8.00 -24.81 16.59
C GLU A 56 -7.59 -25.88 15.57
N THR A 57 -8.37 -26.01 14.48
CA THR A 57 -8.22 -27.11 13.51
C THR A 57 -7.80 -26.68 12.11
N GLY A 58 -7.83 -25.39 11.79
CA GLY A 58 -7.58 -24.87 10.45
C GLY A 58 -8.71 -25.15 9.45
N LYS A 59 -9.84 -25.70 9.91
CA LYS A 59 -10.98 -26.02 9.05
C LYS A 59 -11.70 -24.76 8.59
N PHE A 60 -11.98 -24.70 7.30
CA PHE A 60 -12.79 -23.64 6.70
C PHE A 60 -14.18 -23.59 7.33
N ILE A 61 -14.68 -22.37 7.62
CA ILE A 61 -16.05 -22.16 8.11
C ILE A 61 -16.87 -21.42 7.05
N GLN A 62 -16.40 -20.26 6.61
CA GLN A 62 -17.05 -19.46 5.57
C GLN A 62 -16.07 -18.43 4.99
N ALA A 63 -16.38 -17.96 3.78
CA ALA A 63 -15.78 -16.77 3.23
C ALA A 63 -16.75 -16.01 2.32
N GLY A 64 -16.61 -14.69 2.28
CA GLY A 64 -17.43 -13.83 1.43
C GLY A 64 -16.64 -12.60 0.98
N GLU A 65 -17.12 -11.92 -0.05
CA GLU A 65 -16.41 -10.77 -0.63
C GLU A 65 -16.49 -9.54 0.29
N PHE A 66 -15.35 -8.90 0.57
CA PHE A 66 -15.31 -7.60 1.26
C PHE A 66 -14.90 -6.44 0.33
N ALA A 67 -14.38 -6.77 -0.86
CA ALA A 67 -13.93 -5.82 -1.88
C ALA A 67 -14.22 -6.37 -3.28
N ARG A 68 -14.10 -5.52 -4.30
CA ARG A 68 -14.18 -5.99 -5.69
C ARG A 68 -13.07 -6.99 -5.99
N GLN A 69 -13.45 -8.14 -6.52
CA GLN A 69 -12.54 -9.16 -7.01
C GLN A 69 -13.13 -9.80 -8.28
N ASN A 70 -12.29 -10.27 -9.20
CA ASN A 70 -12.75 -10.96 -10.41
C ASN A 70 -11.95 -12.22 -10.77
N TRP A 71 -11.18 -12.73 -9.81
CA TRP A 71 -10.28 -13.87 -10.00
C TRP A 71 -10.91 -15.19 -9.62
N ALA A 72 -11.91 -15.18 -8.76
CA ALA A 72 -12.73 -16.33 -8.43
C ALA A 72 -14.21 -15.93 -8.47
N LYS A 73 -15.08 -16.89 -8.73
CA LYS A 73 -16.53 -16.66 -8.65
C LYS A 73 -17.00 -16.58 -7.19
N ARG A 74 -16.40 -17.41 -6.33
CA ARG A 74 -16.63 -17.50 -4.89
C ARG A 74 -15.58 -18.42 -4.27
N ILE A 75 -15.59 -18.51 -2.94
CA ILE A 75 -15.00 -19.65 -2.23
C ILE A 75 -16.09 -20.71 -2.07
N ASP A 76 -15.81 -21.93 -2.51
CA ASP A 76 -16.73 -23.07 -2.37
C ASP A 76 -16.99 -23.34 -0.88
N PRO A 77 -18.27 -23.34 -0.44
CA PRO A 77 -18.60 -23.45 0.98
C PRO A 77 -18.35 -24.85 1.58
N VAL A 78 -18.16 -25.87 0.74
CA VAL A 78 -17.88 -27.25 1.13
C VAL A 78 -16.38 -27.49 1.20
N THR A 79 -15.66 -27.12 0.14
CA THR A 79 -14.22 -27.43 0.04
C THR A 79 -13.33 -26.33 0.64
N GLY A 80 -13.86 -25.11 0.78
CA GLY A 80 -13.08 -23.93 1.17
C GLY A 80 -12.07 -23.51 0.11
N ARG A 81 -12.21 -23.95 -1.16
CA ARG A 81 -11.31 -23.59 -2.26
C ARG A 81 -11.95 -22.57 -3.20
N PRO A 82 -11.16 -21.69 -3.84
CA PRO A 82 -11.70 -20.74 -4.80
C PRO A 82 -12.18 -21.45 -6.07
N GLU A 83 -13.36 -21.07 -6.55
CA GLU A 83 -13.80 -21.37 -7.92
C GLU A 83 -13.15 -20.36 -8.87
N ILE A 84 -11.93 -20.67 -9.31
CA ILE A 84 -11.09 -19.75 -10.10
C ILE A 84 -11.75 -19.41 -11.45
N ASN A 85 -11.72 -18.14 -11.81
CA ASN A 85 -12.02 -17.65 -13.15
C ASN A 85 -10.84 -18.01 -14.09
N PRO A 86 -11.03 -18.85 -15.12
CA PRO A 86 -9.93 -19.27 -16.00
C PRO A 86 -9.22 -18.10 -16.68
N GLU A 87 -9.94 -17.01 -17.01
CA GLU A 87 -9.35 -15.82 -17.64
C GLU A 87 -8.40 -15.07 -16.70
N ALA A 88 -8.54 -15.24 -15.38
CA ALA A 88 -7.68 -14.63 -14.38
C ALA A 88 -6.25 -15.23 -14.37
N GLN A 89 -6.06 -16.35 -15.06
CA GLN A 89 -4.77 -16.97 -15.34
C GLN A 89 -4.20 -16.56 -16.71
N TYR A 90 -4.78 -15.53 -17.36
CA TYR A 90 -4.27 -14.91 -18.59
C TYR A 90 -3.83 -15.93 -19.66
N PRO A 91 -4.71 -16.90 -20.00
CA PRO A 91 -4.36 -18.03 -20.87
C PRO A 91 -3.86 -17.55 -22.23
N ASP A 92 -2.88 -18.26 -22.78
CA ASP A 92 -2.22 -17.93 -24.04
C ASP A 92 -1.63 -16.51 -24.09
N GLY A 93 -1.31 -15.92 -22.93
CA GLY A 93 -0.81 -14.56 -22.82
C GLY A 93 -1.85 -13.48 -23.14
N LYS A 94 -3.15 -13.79 -23.00
CA LYS A 94 -4.21 -12.78 -23.13
C LYS A 94 -4.17 -11.81 -21.93
N PRO A 95 -4.10 -10.49 -22.17
CA PRO A 95 -4.13 -9.52 -21.08
C PRO A 95 -5.44 -9.60 -20.28
N PHE A 96 -5.32 -9.61 -18.96
CA PHE A 96 -6.47 -9.64 -18.05
C PHE A 96 -6.43 -8.47 -17.07
N MET A 97 -7.52 -7.69 -17.00
CA MET A 97 -7.67 -6.64 -15.98
C MET A 97 -8.08 -7.26 -14.66
N MET A 98 -7.09 -7.51 -13.80
CA MET A 98 -7.25 -8.17 -12.50
C MET A 98 -7.66 -7.21 -11.39
N TYR A 99 -8.61 -7.62 -10.57
CA TYR A 99 -8.90 -7.07 -9.26
C TYR A 99 -8.88 -8.19 -8.21
N PRO A 100 -8.22 -7.99 -7.05
CA PRO A 100 -7.46 -6.79 -6.68
C PRO A 100 -6.07 -6.71 -7.34
N PHE A 101 -5.57 -5.50 -7.55
CA PHE A 101 -4.16 -5.24 -7.89
C PHE A 101 -3.17 -5.81 -6.85
N PRO A 102 -1.85 -5.90 -7.14
CA PRO A 102 -0.84 -6.47 -6.23
C PRO A 102 -0.78 -5.87 -4.82
N ASN A 103 -1.16 -4.62 -4.62
CA ASN A 103 -1.25 -4.04 -3.26
C ASN A 103 -2.41 -4.63 -2.43
N GLY A 104 -3.31 -5.37 -3.09
CA GLY A 104 -4.43 -6.08 -2.51
C GLY A 104 -5.66 -5.21 -2.27
N ALA A 105 -6.78 -5.88 -2.03
CA ALA A 105 -7.97 -5.25 -1.48
C ALA A 105 -7.73 -4.73 -0.04
N HIS A 106 -6.86 -5.39 0.71
CA HIS A 106 -6.41 -5.01 2.03
C HIS A 106 -4.90 -5.29 2.13
N GLY A 107 -4.15 -4.32 2.65
CA GLY A 107 -2.71 -4.42 2.86
C GLY A 107 -2.37 -4.53 4.35
N ILE A 108 -1.13 -4.21 4.72
CA ILE A 108 -0.62 -4.34 6.11
C ILE A 108 -1.33 -3.45 7.16
N GLN A 109 -2.26 -2.60 6.75
CA GLN A 109 -2.93 -1.66 7.65
C GLN A 109 -3.97 -2.37 8.49
N ALA A 110 -3.66 -2.64 9.76
CA ALA A 110 -4.47 -3.48 10.62
C ALA A 110 -5.98 -3.20 10.55
N MET A 111 -6.78 -4.26 10.44
CA MET A 111 -8.20 -4.18 10.74
C MET A 111 -8.44 -4.22 12.26
N SER A 112 -9.70 -4.07 12.65
CA SER A 112 -10.10 -4.22 14.05
C SER A 112 -11.47 -4.90 14.14
N PHE A 113 -11.63 -5.79 15.11
CA PHE A 113 -12.90 -6.46 15.42
C PHE A 113 -13.58 -5.85 16.63
N SER A 114 -14.90 -5.71 16.58
CA SER A 114 -15.73 -5.34 17.74
C SER A 114 -16.66 -6.49 18.12
N PRO A 115 -16.43 -7.15 19.27
CA PRO A 115 -17.34 -8.20 19.78
C PRO A 115 -18.77 -7.69 20.04
N LYS A 116 -18.93 -6.38 20.30
CA LYS A 116 -20.24 -5.77 20.58
C LYS A 116 -21.11 -5.65 19.33
N THR A 117 -20.50 -5.40 18.17
CA THR A 117 -21.20 -5.27 16.89
C THR A 117 -21.14 -6.55 16.06
N GLY A 118 -20.15 -7.41 16.32
CA GLY A 118 -19.84 -8.58 15.50
C GLY A 118 -19.15 -8.22 14.17
N TYR A 119 -18.63 -7.00 14.04
CA TYR A 119 -18.07 -6.49 12.78
C TYR A 119 -16.55 -6.40 12.83
N SER A 120 -15.89 -6.75 11.72
CA SER A 120 -14.50 -6.39 11.43
C SER A 120 -14.44 -5.13 10.56
N TYR A 121 -13.58 -4.17 10.91
CA TYR A 121 -13.44 -2.89 10.24
C TYR A 121 -12.16 -2.83 9.40
N ILE A 122 -12.32 -2.88 8.07
CA ILE A 122 -11.24 -3.17 7.12
C ILE A 122 -10.91 -1.90 6.31
N PRO A 123 -9.65 -1.45 6.27
CA PRO A 123 -9.16 -0.47 5.30
C PRO A 123 -9.09 -1.09 3.90
N VAL A 124 -10.07 -0.82 3.05
CA VAL A 124 -10.14 -1.42 1.71
C VAL A 124 -9.58 -0.48 0.65
N MET A 125 -8.77 -1.03 -0.25
CA MET A 125 -8.36 -0.43 -1.51
C MET A 125 -9.08 -1.11 -2.69
N GLU A 126 -9.54 -0.31 -3.64
CA GLU A 126 -10.29 -0.72 -4.82
C GLU A 126 -9.47 -0.35 -6.06
N GLY A 127 -8.61 -1.26 -6.51
CA GLY A 127 -7.67 -1.01 -7.62
C GLY A 127 -7.41 -2.26 -8.45
N GLY A 128 -7.12 -2.06 -9.74
CA GLY A 128 -6.84 -3.14 -10.68
C GLY A 128 -5.47 -3.02 -11.35
N ARG A 129 -4.98 -4.14 -11.88
CA ARG A 129 -3.75 -4.21 -12.69
C ARG A 129 -3.98 -5.11 -13.91
N VAL A 130 -3.40 -4.75 -15.05
CA VAL A 130 -3.34 -5.67 -16.20
C VAL A 130 -2.23 -6.69 -15.95
N PHE A 131 -2.60 -7.97 -15.98
CA PHE A 131 -1.68 -9.10 -16.00
C PHE A 131 -1.63 -9.68 -17.41
N VAL A 132 -0.43 -10.06 -17.83
CA VAL A 132 -0.18 -10.67 -19.14
C VAL A 132 1.11 -11.46 -19.05
N ASP A 133 1.15 -12.64 -19.66
CA ASP A 133 2.39 -13.38 -19.79
C ASP A 133 3.35 -12.70 -20.78
N PRO A 134 4.67 -12.85 -20.58
CA PRO A 134 5.64 -12.50 -21.60
C PRO A 134 5.50 -13.42 -22.82
N ALA A 135 5.92 -12.93 -23.99
CA ALA A 135 5.87 -13.70 -25.23
C ALA A 135 6.61 -15.06 -25.16
N ASN A 136 7.61 -15.19 -24.28
CA ASN A 136 8.32 -16.44 -24.01
C ASN A 136 8.43 -16.71 -22.50
N VAL A 137 7.40 -17.32 -21.92
CA VAL A 137 7.38 -17.75 -20.51
C VAL A 137 8.48 -18.76 -20.21
N LYS A 138 8.70 -19.75 -21.09
CA LYS A 138 9.70 -20.82 -20.87
C LYS A 138 11.14 -20.30 -20.87
N GLY A 139 11.41 -19.22 -21.60
CA GLY A 139 12.71 -18.56 -21.63
C GLY A 139 12.90 -17.50 -20.55
N TRP A 140 11.96 -17.38 -19.60
CA TRP A 140 12.11 -16.42 -18.51
C TRP A 140 13.33 -16.77 -17.65
N THR A 141 14.11 -15.75 -17.32
CA THR A 141 15.27 -15.86 -16.46
C THR A 141 15.24 -14.74 -15.42
N TYR A 142 15.77 -15.05 -14.23
CA TYR A 142 16.02 -14.03 -13.21
C TYR A 142 16.94 -12.96 -13.79
N LYS A 143 16.59 -11.68 -13.58
CA LYS A 143 17.39 -10.54 -13.98
C LYS A 143 18.08 -9.96 -12.74
N PRO A 144 19.39 -10.17 -12.56
CA PRO A 144 20.15 -9.55 -11.48
C PRO A 144 20.00 -8.03 -11.51
N GLY A 145 19.87 -7.40 -10.34
CA GLY A 145 19.72 -5.94 -10.21
C GLY A 145 18.30 -5.39 -10.42
N MET A 146 17.37 -6.19 -10.95
CA MET A 146 15.94 -5.86 -10.91
C MET A 146 15.40 -6.11 -9.51
N MET A 147 14.84 -5.08 -8.88
CA MET A 147 14.29 -5.21 -7.53
C MET A 147 13.10 -6.17 -7.47
N VAL A 148 12.26 -6.20 -8.50
CA VAL A 148 11.11 -7.10 -8.61
C VAL A 148 11.19 -7.86 -9.93
N ASN A 149 11.21 -9.19 -9.83
CA ASN A 149 11.26 -10.12 -10.94
C ASN A 149 9.90 -10.84 -11.04
N THR A 150 8.89 -10.18 -11.62
CA THR A 150 7.49 -10.68 -11.56
C THR A 150 7.16 -11.78 -12.56
N GLY A 151 8.01 -12.04 -13.56
CA GLY A 151 7.67 -12.97 -14.64
C GLY A 151 6.60 -12.48 -15.61
N LEU A 152 6.13 -11.23 -15.49
CA LEU A 152 5.03 -10.69 -16.30
C LEU A 152 5.54 -9.98 -17.57
N GLY A 153 4.72 -10.02 -18.62
CA GLY A 153 4.90 -9.24 -19.85
C GLY A 153 4.52 -7.77 -19.68
N ALA A 154 4.73 -7.00 -20.76
CA ALA A 154 4.30 -5.60 -20.83
C ALA A 154 2.83 -5.54 -21.25
N PRO A 155 1.94 -4.89 -20.48
CA PRO A 155 0.53 -4.77 -20.85
C PRO A 155 0.36 -3.88 -22.09
N PRO A 156 -0.70 -4.08 -22.90
CA PRO A 156 -1.02 -3.19 -24.01
C PRO A 156 -1.25 -1.75 -23.53
N ALA A 157 -0.69 -0.77 -24.26
CA ALA A 157 -0.74 0.64 -23.86
C ALA A 157 -2.16 1.23 -23.77
N ASN A 158 -3.12 0.66 -24.51
CA ASN A 158 -4.52 1.09 -24.51
C ASN A 158 -5.33 0.52 -23.34
N LEU A 159 -4.80 -0.47 -22.59
CA LEU A 159 -5.50 -1.09 -21.48
C LEU A 159 -5.00 -0.51 -20.16
N VAL A 160 -5.57 0.61 -19.76
CA VAL A 160 -5.18 1.34 -18.54
C VAL A 160 -6.21 1.09 -17.44
N PRO A 161 -5.81 0.58 -16.26
CA PRO A 161 -6.73 0.47 -15.13
C PRO A 161 -7.26 1.84 -14.70
N PRO A 162 -8.53 1.94 -14.26
CA PRO A 162 -9.03 3.17 -13.65
C PRO A 162 -8.23 3.50 -12.38
N ALA A 163 -8.27 4.77 -11.98
CA ALA A 163 -7.64 5.21 -10.74
C ALA A 163 -8.20 4.41 -9.55
N ALA A 164 -7.31 3.91 -8.70
CA ALA A 164 -7.71 3.19 -7.51
C ALA A 164 -8.39 4.11 -6.50
N THR A 165 -9.37 3.57 -5.77
CA THR A 165 -10.08 4.28 -4.69
C THR A 165 -9.94 3.51 -3.37
N SER A 166 -10.49 4.04 -2.28
CA SER A 166 -10.54 3.34 -1.00
C SER A 166 -11.91 3.46 -0.34
N LYS A 167 -12.18 2.57 0.59
CA LYS A 167 -13.34 2.62 1.48
C LYS A 167 -13.01 2.00 2.83
N LEU A 168 -13.66 2.46 3.89
CA LEU A 168 -13.71 1.77 5.17
C LEU A 168 -14.91 0.83 5.14
N VAL A 169 -14.68 -0.47 5.31
CA VAL A 169 -15.74 -1.50 5.34
C VAL A 169 -15.96 -1.97 6.77
N ALA A 170 -17.22 -2.10 7.18
CA ALA A 170 -17.58 -2.99 8.27
C ALA A 170 -18.15 -4.28 7.70
N TYR A 171 -17.47 -5.38 8.00
CA TYR A 171 -17.84 -6.72 7.58
C TYR A 171 -18.56 -7.45 8.71
N ASP A 172 -19.81 -7.85 8.49
CA ASP A 172 -20.58 -8.66 9.41
C ASP A 172 -20.12 -10.11 9.34
N VAL A 173 -19.37 -10.53 10.37
CA VAL A 173 -18.76 -11.86 10.42
C VAL A 173 -19.84 -12.93 10.54
N ALA A 174 -20.89 -12.73 11.33
CA ALA A 174 -21.92 -13.75 11.53
C ALA A 174 -22.74 -13.98 10.25
N ASN A 175 -23.01 -12.91 9.50
CA ASN A 175 -23.84 -12.94 8.29
C ASN A 175 -23.04 -13.01 6.98
N ASN A 176 -21.70 -13.10 7.05
CA ASN A 176 -20.80 -13.24 5.91
C ASN A 176 -21.03 -12.19 4.80
N ARG A 177 -21.20 -10.91 5.18
CA ARG A 177 -21.50 -9.82 4.25
C ARG A 177 -21.06 -8.44 4.77
N ILE A 178 -20.92 -7.49 3.87
CA ILE A 178 -20.70 -6.08 4.23
C ILE A 178 -21.95 -5.53 4.95
N ALA A 179 -21.79 -5.00 6.16
CA ALA A 179 -22.83 -4.31 6.91
C ALA A 179 -23.01 -2.86 6.43
N TRP A 180 -21.88 -2.16 6.28
CA TRP A 180 -21.81 -0.81 5.73
C TRP A 180 -20.43 -0.55 5.15
N SER A 181 -20.33 0.46 4.28
CA SER A 181 -19.05 0.97 3.79
C SER A 181 -19.08 2.49 3.63
N VAL A 182 -17.92 3.12 3.76
CA VAL A 182 -17.74 4.58 3.65
C VAL A 182 -16.59 4.86 2.68
N PRO A 183 -16.80 5.60 1.59
CA PRO A 183 -15.71 6.01 0.70
C PRO A 183 -14.62 6.78 1.46
N GLN A 184 -13.36 6.50 1.15
CA GLN A 184 -12.19 7.18 1.71
C GLN A 184 -11.36 7.82 0.59
N PRO A 185 -10.67 8.94 0.87
CA PRO A 185 -9.82 9.58 -0.11
C PRO A 185 -8.64 8.66 -0.50
N GLY A 186 -8.21 8.79 -1.77
CA GLY A 186 -7.09 8.09 -2.40
C GLY A 186 -6.92 6.61 -2.01
N VAL A 187 -5.66 6.21 -1.80
CA VAL A 187 -5.25 4.85 -1.44
C VAL A 187 -4.28 4.86 -0.26
N PHE A 188 -4.08 3.69 0.34
CA PHE A 188 -3.27 3.52 1.55
C PHE A 188 -3.80 4.36 2.72
N ASN A 189 -5.06 4.17 3.10
CA ASN A 189 -5.57 4.72 4.36
C ASN A 189 -5.08 3.84 5.53
N GLY A 190 -4.97 4.42 6.72
CA GLY A 190 -4.39 3.75 7.89
C GLY A 190 -5.27 2.65 8.46
N GLY A 191 -4.67 1.90 9.40
CA GLY A 191 -5.35 0.85 10.15
C GLY A 191 -6.50 1.40 11.01
N THR A 192 -7.32 0.49 11.53
CA THR A 192 -8.51 0.85 12.32
C THR A 192 -8.35 0.52 13.80
N LEU A 193 -9.15 1.18 14.63
CA LEU A 193 -9.30 0.87 16.05
C LEU A 193 -10.78 0.93 16.44
N ALA A 194 -11.36 -0.21 16.80
CA ALA A 194 -12.69 -0.31 17.38
C ALA A 194 -12.66 -0.16 18.91
N THR A 195 -13.70 0.45 19.48
CA THR A 195 -13.85 0.60 20.94
C THR A 195 -15.27 0.27 21.41
N ALA A 196 -15.42 -0.12 22.69
CA ALA A 196 -16.72 -0.44 23.30
C ALA A 196 -17.73 0.75 23.29
N GLY A 197 -17.22 1.98 23.12
CA GLY A 197 -18.00 3.21 22.98
C GLY A 197 -18.72 3.38 21.64
N ASN A 198 -18.82 2.32 20.83
CA ASN A 198 -19.42 2.35 19.49
C ASN A 198 -18.67 3.28 18.52
N LEU A 199 -17.34 3.32 18.61
CA LEU A 199 -16.46 4.11 17.75
C LEU A 199 -15.45 3.24 17.01
N VAL A 200 -15.17 3.61 15.76
CA VAL A 200 -14.04 3.15 14.97
C VAL A 200 -13.19 4.35 14.57
N PHE A 201 -11.90 4.32 14.91
CA PHE A 201 -10.95 5.35 14.52
C PHE A 201 -10.16 4.92 13.29
N GLN A 202 -9.88 5.86 12.39
CA GLN A 202 -9.02 5.62 11.23
C GLN A 202 -8.32 6.92 10.80
N GLY A 203 -7.03 6.84 10.50
CA GLY A 203 -6.31 7.89 9.81
C GLY A 203 -6.38 7.73 8.29
N THR A 204 -6.48 8.83 7.55
CA THR A 204 -6.66 8.79 6.10
C THR A 204 -5.48 9.40 5.34
N ASN A 205 -5.39 9.09 4.04
CA ASN A 205 -4.29 9.48 3.18
C ASN A 205 -4.19 11.00 2.99
N ASP A 206 -5.30 11.73 3.13
CA ASP A 206 -5.43 13.19 3.06
C ASP A 206 -5.00 13.89 4.36
N GLY A 207 -4.57 13.11 5.35
CA GLY A 207 -4.06 13.62 6.62
C GLY A 207 -5.15 13.97 7.62
N MET A 208 -6.33 13.38 7.51
CA MET A 208 -7.37 13.47 8.53
C MET A 208 -7.30 12.27 9.49
N PHE A 209 -7.47 12.52 10.79
CA PHE A 209 -7.76 11.48 11.77
C PHE A 209 -9.24 11.52 12.12
N ASN A 210 -9.94 10.42 11.89
CA ASN A 210 -11.41 10.37 11.90
C ASN A 210 -11.92 9.38 12.96
N ALA A 211 -13.12 9.64 13.47
CA ALA A 211 -13.89 8.68 14.25
C ALA A 211 -15.27 8.48 13.62
N PHE A 212 -15.68 7.22 13.48
CA PHE A 212 -16.94 6.80 12.89
C PHE A 212 -17.77 6.03 13.91
N SER A 213 -19.09 6.09 13.77
CA SER A 213 -20.01 5.18 14.45
C SER A 213 -19.73 3.74 14.03
N ALA A 214 -19.44 2.85 14.97
CA ALA A 214 -19.07 1.47 14.69
C ALA A 214 -20.23 0.64 14.09
N THR A 215 -21.48 1.04 14.35
CA THR A 215 -22.69 0.37 13.84
C THR A 215 -23.15 0.86 12.48
N THR A 216 -22.85 2.11 12.11
CA THR A 216 -23.45 2.75 10.91
C THR A 216 -22.46 3.37 9.95
N GLY A 217 -21.18 3.48 10.30
CA GLY A 217 -20.17 4.15 9.49
C GLY A 217 -20.32 5.68 9.45
N ARG A 218 -21.28 6.28 10.15
CA ARG A 218 -21.43 7.75 10.18
C ARG A 218 -20.18 8.39 10.79
N LYS A 219 -19.53 9.31 10.08
CA LYS A 219 -18.42 10.12 10.61
C LYS A 219 -18.94 11.02 11.74
N LEU A 220 -18.36 10.89 12.93
CA LEU A 220 -18.75 11.63 14.14
C LEU A 220 -17.75 12.73 14.50
N TRP A 221 -16.49 12.53 14.12
CA TRP A 221 -15.41 13.45 14.41
C TRP A 221 -14.30 13.33 13.37
N SER A 222 -13.60 14.43 13.11
CA SER A 222 -12.50 14.50 12.16
C SER A 222 -11.54 15.61 12.58
N TRP A 223 -10.23 15.40 12.40
CA TRP A 223 -9.22 16.36 12.82
C TRP A 223 -7.98 16.34 11.90
N PRO A 224 -7.45 17.50 11.49
CA PRO A 224 -6.35 17.60 10.52
C PRO A 224 -4.99 17.32 11.17
N ALA A 225 -4.40 16.18 10.83
CA ALA A 225 -3.14 15.70 11.40
C ALA A 225 -1.87 16.30 10.77
N GLN A 226 -2.02 17.13 9.73
CA GLN A 226 -0.94 17.75 8.95
C GLN A 226 0.02 16.75 8.25
N ASN A 227 -0.35 15.46 8.19
CA ASN A 227 0.36 14.45 7.43
C ASN A 227 -0.57 13.25 7.20
N GLY A 228 -0.39 12.53 6.09
CA GLY A 228 -1.09 11.27 5.84
C GLY A 228 -0.80 10.23 6.92
N ILE A 229 -1.74 9.32 7.15
CA ILE A 229 -1.66 8.36 8.25
C ILE A 229 -1.82 6.94 7.71
N LEU A 230 -0.75 6.14 7.82
CA LEU A 230 -0.77 4.70 7.51
C LEU A 230 -0.90 3.80 8.75
N SER A 231 -0.53 4.30 9.92
CA SER A 231 -0.50 3.50 11.15
C SER A 231 -1.90 3.17 11.67
N ALA A 232 -1.98 2.12 12.50
CA ALA A 232 -3.17 1.81 13.29
C ALA A 232 -3.16 2.66 14.58
N PRO A 233 -4.30 3.25 14.98
CA PRO A 233 -4.43 3.92 16.27
C PRO A 233 -4.45 2.92 17.44
N ILE A 234 -4.08 3.40 18.63
CA ILE A 234 -4.27 2.67 19.90
C ILE A 234 -5.08 3.50 20.89
N SER A 235 -5.74 2.83 21.84
CA SER A 235 -6.38 3.48 22.99
C SER A 235 -5.85 2.91 24.29
N TYR A 236 -5.66 3.76 25.29
CA TYR A 236 -5.21 3.38 26.63
C TYR A 236 -5.77 4.33 27.68
N SER A 237 -5.52 4.07 28.96
CA SER A 237 -5.91 4.96 30.05
C SER A 237 -4.74 5.26 30.98
N VAL A 238 -4.69 6.48 31.50
CA VAL A 238 -3.72 6.93 32.51
C VAL A 238 -4.49 7.76 33.53
N GLY A 239 -4.37 7.44 34.82
CA GLY A 239 -5.06 8.17 35.89
C GLY A 239 -6.58 8.27 35.70
N GLY A 240 -7.22 7.20 35.22
CA GLY A 240 -8.67 7.16 34.97
C GLY A 240 -9.14 7.92 33.73
N ARG A 241 -8.24 8.53 32.95
CA ARG A 241 -8.56 9.24 31.70
C ARG A 241 -8.17 8.41 30.49
N GLN A 242 -9.07 8.31 29.50
CA GLN A 242 -8.81 7.63 28.23
C GLN A 242 -8.03 8.53 27.27
N TYR A 243 -7.11 7.92 26.52
CA TYR A 243 -6.33 8.53 25.46
C TYR A 243 -6.38 7.67 24.20
N VAL A 244 -6.42 8.30 23.04
CA VAL A 244 -6.28 7.65 21.73
C VAL A 244 -5.04 8.20 21.05
N SER A 245 -4.12 7.36 20.61
CA SER A 245 -2.88 7.80 19.98
C SER A 245 -2.68 7.19 18.60
N VAL A 246 -2.04 7.93 17.70
CA VAL A 246 -1.74 7.52 16.33
C VAL A 246 -0.43 8.13 15.85
N ILE A 247 0.34 7.39 15.07
CA ILE A 247 1.57 7.89 14.44
C ILE A 247 1.22 8.42 13.05
N THR A 248 1.55 9.68 12.79
CA THR A 248 1.40 10.31 11.48
C THR A 248 2.66 10.12 10.66
N GLY A 249 2.48 9.83 9.37
CA GLY A 249 3.55 9.43 8.48
C GLY A 249 2.95 8.72 7.29
N PHE A 250 3.27 9.23 6.11
CA PHE A 250 2.86 8.64 4.85
C PHE A 250 4.07 8.11 4.10
N ARG A 251 3.89 6.96 3.45
CA ARG A 251 4.91 6.36 2.63
C ARG A 251 4.24 5.71 1.44
N SER A 252 4.56 6.21 0.24
CA SER A 252 4.28 5.52 -1.00
C SER A 252 5.45 5.65 -1.94
N SER A 253 5.67 4.62 -2.74
CA SER A 253 6.62 4.66 -3.85
C SER A 253 6.16 5.65 -4.92
N PHE A 254 4.87 5.66 -5.20
CA PHE A 254 4.29 6.43 -6.30
C PHE A 254 3.56 7.67 -5.79
N ALA A 255 3.55 8.72 -6.61
CA ALA A 255 2.82 9.95 -6.30
C ALA A 255 1.36 9.66 -5.94
N ASN A 256 0.86 10.37 -4.93
CA ASN A 256 -0.54 10.30 -4.51
C ASN A 256 -1.17 11.68 -4.49
N SER A 257 -2.48 11.73 -4.24
CA SER A 257 -3.20 12.98 -3.99
C SER A 257 -3.85 12.95 -2.60
N PRO A 258 -3.45 13.85 -1.68
CA PRO A 258 -2.30 14.77 -1.80
C PRO A 258 -0.97 14.00 -1.88
N ASN A 259 0.06 14.64 -2.45
CA ASN A 259 1.40 14.05 -2.48
C ASN A 259 2.16 14.49 -1.22
N TRP A 260 2.76 13.53 -0.50
CA TRP A 260 3.48 13.81 0.74
C TRP A 260 4.98 13.84 0.49
N ASP A 261 5.55 15.04 0.35
CA ASP A 261 6.99 15.21 0.13
C ASP A 261 7.80 14.59 1.29
N TYR A 262 8.76 13.72 0.94
CA TYR A 262 9.55 12.97 1.92
C TYR A 262 10.26 13.86 2.96
N ARG A 263 10.73 15.04 2.56
CA ARG A 263 11.50 15.97 3.40
C ARG A 263 10.61 16.86 4.27
N GLN A 264 9.38 17.11 3.82
CA GLN A 264 8.48 18.07 4.49
C GLN A 264 7.43 17.41 5.38
N GLN A 265 7.33 16.07 5.33
CA GLN A 265 6.40 15.32 6.14
C GLN A 265 6.53 15.60 7.64
N GLN A 266 5.42 15.98 8.25
CA GLN A 266 5.30 16.25 9.67
C GLN A 266 5.00 14.96 10.43
N ARG A 267 6.03 14.12 10.61
CA ARG A 267 5.92 12.83 11.31
C ARG A 267 5.80 13.07 12.82
N ARG A 268 4.71 12.62 13.44
CA ARG A 268 4.40 12.87 14.86
C ARG A 268 3.72 11.67 15.51
N LEU A 269 3.88 11.54 16.81
CA LEU A 269 2.91 10.85 17.65
C LEU A 269 1.84 11.87 18.08
N LEU A 270 0.60 11.62 17.72
CA LEU A 270 -0.54 12.43 18.14
C LEU A 270 -1.35 11.67 19.18
N THR A 271 -1.70 12.35 20.27
CA THR A 271 -2.51 11.78 21.36
C THR A 271 -3.69 12.69 21.66
N PHE A 272 -4.89 12.10 21.67
CA PHE A 272 -6.17 12.75 21.84
C PHE A 272 -6.83 12.31 23.14
N THR A 273 -7.56 13.21 23.78
CA THR A 273 -8.39 12.93 24.95
C THR A 273 -9.55 13.92 24.99
N ILE A 274 -10.63 13.58 25.68
CA ILE A 274 -11.79 14.47 25.83
C ILE A 274 -11.35 15.75 26.55
N GLY A 275 -11.72 16.91 25.98
CA GLY A 275 -11.34 18.23 26.48
C GLY A 275 -9.90 18.64 26.18
N GLY A 276 -9.14 17.86 25.40
CA GLY A 276 -7.81 18.24 24.94
C GLY A 276 -7.85 19.47 24.02
N ALA A 277 -7.04 20.49 24.32
CA ALA A 277 -7.06 21.77 23.60
C ALA A 277 -5.74 22.13 22.91
N ARG A 278 -4.76 21.22 22.90
CA ARG A 278 -3.45 21.48 22.28
C ARG A 278 -3.59 21.59 20.76
N LYS A 279 -2.97 22.63 20.19
CA LYS A 279 -2.91 22.86 18.74
C LYS A 279 -1.59 22.37 18.19
N LEU A 280 -1.59 21.92 16.93
CA LEU A 280 -0.35 21.68 16.20
C LEU A 280 0.35 23.00 15.90
N PRO A 281 1.68 23.00 15.79
CA PRO A 281 2.38 24.14 15.23
C PRO A 281 1.96 24.32 13.76
N ARG A 282 1.85 25.59 13.36
CA ARG A 282 1.63 25.98 11.97
C ARG A 282 2.76 25.38 11.11
N VAL A 283 2.39 24.82 9.97
CA VAL A 283 3.32 24.33 8.96
C VAL A 283 2.91 24.98 7.65
N ASP A 284 3.83 25.76 7.09
CA ASP A 284 3.67 26.35 5.77
C ASP A 284 4.37 25.41 4.77
N PRO A 285 3.63 24.74 3.87
CA PRO A 285 4.23 23.89 2.86
C PRO A 285 5.18 24.72 1.98
N VAL A 286 6.39 24.20 1.73
CA VAL A 286 7.37 24.85 0.86
C VAL A 286 7.40 24.07 -0.44
N ASP A 287 6.93 24.64 -1.55
CA ASP A 287 7.13 23.95 -2.82
C ASP A 287 8.59 24.13 -3.28
N GLU A 288 9.41 23.11 -3.07
CA GLU A 288 10.79 23.09 -3.58
C GLU A 288 10.74 23.05 -5.12
N PRO A 289 11.36 24.02 -5.83
CA PRO A 289 11.36 24.01 -7.28
C PRO A 289 12.16 22.81 -7.81
N ILE A 290 11.75 22.32 -8.98
CA ILE A 290 12.58 21.42 -9.76
C ILE A 290 13.91 22.13 -10.04
N GLN A 291 15.01 21.46 -9.72
CA GLN A 291 16.36 21.97 -9.95
C GLN A 291 16.73 21.64 -11.39
N ASP A 292 17.32 22.59 -12.11
CA ASP A 292 17.93 22.36 -13.42
C ASP A 292 19.19 23.21 -13.60
N ASP A 293 20.13 22.69 -14.39
CA ASP A 293 21.30 23.43 -14.86
C ASP A 293 21.09 23.71 -16.36
N PRO A 294 20.84 24.98 -16.76
CA PRO A 294 20.63 25.34 -18.16
C PRO A 294 21.83 25.03 -19.07
N ALA A 295 23.06 24.97 -18.53
CA ALA A 295 24.25 24.66 -19.30
C ALA A 295 24.38 23.16 -19.62
N PHE A 296 23.69 22.30 -18.87
CA PHE A 296 23.74 20.86 -19.09
C PHE A 296 23.00 20.47 -20.38
N VAL A 297 23.71 19.93 -21.37
CA VAL A 297 23.09 19.44 -22.61
C VAL A 297 22.65 18.00 -22.42
N VAL A 298 21.34 17.73 -22.53
CA VAL A 298 20.81 16.38 -22.41
C VAL A 298 21.11 15.59 -23.70
N ASP A 299 21.91 14.55 -23.55
CA ASP A 299 22.09 13.48 -24.53
C ASP A 299 20.97 12.45 -24.37
N ALA A 300 20.18 12.28 -25.43
CA ALA A 300 19.01 11.39 -25.42
C ALA A 300 19.38 9.90 -25.34
N ASP A 301 20.51 9.50 -25.91
CA ASP A 301 20.95 8.10 -25.91
C ASP A 301 21.45 7.71 -24.51
N LYS A 302 22.19 8.61 -23.85
CA LYS A 302 22.56 8.43 -22.43
C LYS A 302 21.34 8.44 -21.51
N ALA A 303 20.40 9.36 -21.74
CA ALA A 303 19.15 9.40 -20.97
C ALA A 303 18.35 8.10 -21.10
N LYS A 304 18.35 7.46 -22.28
CA LYS A 304 17.70 6.16 -22.50
C LYS A 304 18.33 5.05 -21.66
N VAL A 305 19.66 5.03 -21.54
CA VAL A 305 20.38 4.09 -20.64
C VAL A 305 19.97 4.36 -19.19
N GLY A 306 20.01 5.61 -18.75
CA GLY A 306 19.59 6.01 -17.40
C GLY A 306 18.14 5.66 -17.08
N ALA A 307 17.24 5.78 -18.06
CA ALA A 307 15.83 5.39 -17.90
C ALA A 307 15.67 3.90 -17.60
N GLY A 308 16.46 3.04 -18.26
CA GLY A 308 16.46 1.60 -17.98
C GLY A 308 16.83 1.31 -16.53
N ILE A 309 17.95 1.87 -16.06
CA ILE A 309 18.48 1.68 -14.69
C ILE A 309 17.52 2.26 -13.64
N TYR A 310 16.99 3.45 -13.90
CA TYR A 310 16.05 4.10 -12.99
C TYR A 310 14.81 3.23 -12.76
N ASN A 311 14.23 2.72 -13.84
CA ASN A 311 13.03 1.89 -13.79
C ASN A 311 13.28 0.51 -13.17
N SER A 312 14.51 -0.02 -13.23
CA SER A 312 14.87 -1.30 -12.60
C SER A 312 15.17 -1.18 -11.11
N SER A 313 15.77 -0.06 -10.69
CA SER A 313 16.53 0.00 -9.43
C SER A 313 16.19 1.19 -8.53
N CYS A 314 15.64 2.28 -9.09
CA CYS A 314 15.41 3.53 -8.33
C CYS A 314 13.91 3.82 -8.12
N ILE A 315 13.06 3.34 -9.03
CA ILE A 315 11.63 3.69 -9.11
C ILE A 315 10.83 3.43 -7.83
N ILE A 316 11.17 2.40 -7.04
CA ILE A 316 10.40 2.09 -5.82
C ILE A 316 10.56 3.17 -4.75
N CYS A 317 11.69 3.86 -4.73
CA CYS A 317 12.00 4.86 -3.72
C CYS A 317 11.64 6.24 -4.25
N HIS A 318 12.00 6.52 -5.50
CA HIS A 318 11.92 7.84 -6.11
C HIS A 318 10.70 8.03 -7.03
N GLY A 319 9.88 7.00 -7.21
CA GLY A 319 8.58 7.04 -7.87
C GLY A 319 8.60 6.94 -9.40
N SER A 320 7.44 6.66 -9.99
CA SER A 320 7.32 6.54 -11.43
C SER A 320 7.59 7.88 -12.12
N GLY A 321 8.39 7.85 -13.19
CA GLY A 321 8.78 9.06 -13.92
C GLY A 321 9.47 10.13 -13.08
N MET A 322 10.07 9.74 -11.95
CA MET A 322 10.70 10.59 -10.91
C MET A 322 9.75 11.47 -10.11
N VAL A 323 8.47 11.13 -10.04
CA VAL A 323 7.51 11.79 -9.14
C VAL A 323 7.40 10.96 -7.85
N ALA A 324 8.14 11.37 -6.82
CA ALA A 324 8.22 10.61 -5.57
C ALA A 324 6.94 10.72 -4.72
N GLY A 325 6.52 9.60 -4.13
CA GLY A 325 5.32 9.46 -3.30
C GLY A 325 5.52 9.59 -1.79
N GLY A 326 6.69 10.07 -1.36
CA GLY A 326 7.04 10.19 0.07
C GLY A 326 7.84 9.03 0.64
N ALA A 327 8.26 8.05 -0.16
CA ALA A 327 9.19 7.00 0.26
C ALA A 327 10.66 7.46 0.30
N ALA A 328 11.05 8.33 -0.64
CA ALA A 328 12.36 8.98 -0.70
C ALA A 328 12.22 10.37 -1.36
N PRO A 329 13.27 11.20 -1.38
CA PRO A 329 13.21 12.51 -2.03
C PRO A 329 12.91 12.44 -3.53
N ASP A 330 12.25 13.46 -4.06
CA ASP A 330 12.10 13.65 -5.50
C ASP A 330 13.45 14.05 -6.13
N LEU A 331 13.97 13.22 -7.04
CA LEU A 331 15.30 13.43 -7.62
C LEU A 331 15.35 14.67 -8.52
N ARG A 332 14.22 15.10 -9.09
CA ARG A 332 14.15 16.30 -9.94
C ARG A 332 14.38 17.57 -9.13
N LYS A 333 14.04 17.54 -7.83
CA LYS A 333 14.23 18.63 -6.88
C LYS A 333 15.60 18.57 -6.16
N SER A 334 16.44 17.59 -6.48
CA SER A 334 17.76 17.44 -5.85
C SER A 334 18.85 18.17 -6.64
N GLY A 335 19.77 18.84 -5.94
CA GLY A 335 21.00 19.38 -6.52
C GLY A 335 22.09 18.33 -6.77
N VAL A 336 22.01 17.15 -6.12
CA VAL A 336 23.03 16.08 -6.23
C VAL A 336 23.33 15.68 -7.68
N PRO A 337 22.32 15.48 -8.58
CA PRO A 337 22.58 15.10 -9.96
C PRO A 337 23.20 16.21 -10.82
N LEU A 338 23.31 17.45 -10.32
CA LEU A 338 23.92 18.56 -11.06
C LEU A 338 25.44 18.43 -11.11
N ASP A 339 26.06 17.79 -10.12
CA ASP A 339 27.50 17.55 -10.07
C ASP A 339 27.84 16.05 -10.19
N ALA A 340 28.81 15.72 -11.05
CA ALA A 340 29.12 14.33 -11.39
C ALA A 340 29.71 13.58 -10.19
N GLU A 341 30.63 14.24 -9.48
CA GLU A 341 31.40 13.64 -8.39
C GLU A 341 30.52 13.45 -7.15
N THR A 342 29.68 14.45 -6.84
CA THR A 342 28.65 14.35 -5.80
C THR A 342 27.64 13.25 -6.12
N PHE A 343 27.18 13.14 -7.37
CA PHE A 343 26.24 12.09 -7.78
C PHE A 343 26.86 10.69 -7.61
N ARG A 344 28.11 10.50 -8.03
CA ARG A 344 28.86 9.26 -7.81
C ARG A 344 28.96 8.92 -6.33
N SER A 345 29.38 9.89 -5.51
CA SER A 345 29.54 9.69 -4.07
C SER A 345 28.27 9.17 -3.41
N VAL A 346 27.11 9.68 -3.82
CA VAL A 346 25.80 9.24 -3.29
C VAL A 346 25.35 7.89 -3.85
N VAL A 347 25.39 7.69 -5.16
CA VAL A 347 24.78 6.52 -5.82
C VAL A 347 25.71 5.32 -5.84
N HIS A 348 27.00 5.53 -6.12
CA HIS A 348 27.99 4.46 -6.23
C HIS A 348 28.70 4.22 -4.90
N ASP A 349 29.29 5.25 -4.30
CA ASP A 349 30.17 5.10 -3.14
C ASP A 349 29.41 5.00 -1.80
N GLY A 350 28.10 5.23 -1.81
CA GLY A 350 27.24 4.99 -0.66
C GLY A 350 27.31 6.08 0.43
N ALA A 351 27.64 7.33 0.08
CA ALA A 351 27.75 8.43 1.05
C ALA A 351 26.48 8.65 1.90
N LEU A 352 25.31 8.21 1.41
CA LEU A 352 24.03 8.30 2.11
C LEU A 352 23.48 6.93 2.59
N MET A 353 24.30 5.87 2.63
CA MET A 353 23.88 4.54 3.10
C MET A 353 23.36 4.57 4.55
N SER A 354 24.00 5.34 5.42
CA SER A 354 23.54 5.53 6.81
C SER A 354 22.17 6.22 6.91
N ARG A 355 21.70 6.83 5.82
CA ARG A 355 20.38 7.47 5.69
C ARG A 355 19.41 6.65 4.82
N GLY A 356 19.78 5.41 4.48
CA GLY A 356 18.92 4.48 3.75
C GLY A 356 18.96 4.60 2.22
N MET A 357 19.85 5.41 1.64
CA MET A 357 20.12 5.39 0.19
C MET A 357 21.16 4.31 -0.11
N GLY A 358 20.75 3.24 -0.80
CA GLY A 358 21.63 2.11 -1.13
C GLY A 358 22.81 2.53 -2.02
N SER A 359 23.94 1.83 -1.87
CA SER A 359 25.06 1.88 -2.80
C SER A 359 24.80 0.97 -4.00
N PHE A 360 25.15 1.47 -5.18
CA PHE A 360 25.09 0.79 -6.46
C PHE A 360 26.50 0.71 -7.07
N ALA A 361 27.46 0.17 -6.31
CA ALA A 361 28.87 0.04 -6.69
C ALA A 361 29.12 -0.82 -7.95
N GLN A 362 28.10 -1.51 -8.44
CA GLN A 362 28.13 -2.25 -9.69
C GLN A 362 27.93 -1.37 -10.94
N LEU A 363 27.44 -0.13 -10.80
CA LEU A 363 27.20 0.77 -11.93
C LEU A 363 28.50 1.39 -12.41
N SER A 364 28.72 1.36 -13.72
CA SER A 364 29.83 2.04 -14.38
C SER A 364 29.63 3.57 -14.44
N ASP A 365 30.70 4.30 -14.71
CA ASP A 365 30.68 5.76 -14.87
C ASP A 365 29.72 6.21 -15.99
N ALA A 366 29.66 5.44 -17.08
CA ALA A 366 28.74 5.71 -18.18
C ALA A 366 27.27 5.52 -17.78
N GLU A 367 26.97 4.55 -16.92
CA GLU A 367 25.62 4.30 -16.40
C GLU A 367 25.19 5.37 -15.39
N LEU A 368 26.12 5.81 -14.53
CA LEU A 368 25.90 6.93 -13.61
C LEU A 368 25.64 8.23 -14.39
N GLU A 369 26.39 8.48 -15.45
CA GLU A 369 26.17 9.65 -16.31
C GLU A 369 24.83 9.53 -17.06
N GLY A 370 24.48 8.33 -17.54
CA GLY A 370 23.16 8.04 -18.11
C GLY A 370 22.01 8.40 -17.15
N LEU A 371 22.12 8.02 -15.87
CA LEU A 371 21.14 8.39 -14.84
C LEU A 371 21.04 9.90 -14.66
N ARG A 372 22.16 10.63 -14.64
CA ARG A 372 22.15 12.11 -14.57
C ARG A 372 21.41 12.71 -15.77
N HIS A 373 21.73 12.28 -17.00
CA HIS A 373 21.03 12.72 -18.21
C HIS A 373 19.52 12.46 -18.12
N TYR A 374 19.11 11.27 -17.66
CA TYR A 374 17.69 10.95 -17.51
C TYR A 374 17.00 11.83 -16.46
N ILE A 375 17.64 12.09 -15.31
CA ILE A 375 17.09 12.98 -14.29
C ILE A 375 16.88 14.39 -14.85
N ARG A 376 17.86 14.93 -15.58
CA ARG A 376 17.77 16.26 -16.20
C ARG A 376 16.68 16.31 -17.27
N GLN A 377 16.58 15.28 -18.12
CA GLN A 377 15.51 15.16 -19.11
C GLN A 377 14.14 15.24 -18.43
N ARG A 378 13.90 14.42 -17.40
CA ARG A 378 12.63 14.39 -16.66
C ARG A 378 12.34 15.69 -15.93
N ALA A 379 13.35 16.33 -15.33
CA ALA A 379 13.21 17.63 -14.71
C ALA A 379 12.68 18.67 -15.70
N ARG A 380 13.23 18.75 -16.92
CA ARG A 380 12.81 19.70 -17.96
C ARG A 380 11.43 19.37 -18.54
N GLU A 381 11.14 18.09 -18.79
CA GLU A 381 9.84 17.64 -19.31
C GLU A 381 8.68 17.94 -18.36
N THR A 382 8.96 17.96 -17.05
CA THR A 382 7.94 18.11 -15.99
C THR A 382 8.03 19.44 -15.23
N ALA A 383 8.99 20.29 -15.58
CA ALA A 383 9.02 21.66 -15.11
C ALA A 383 7.73 22.38 -15.51
N PRO A 384 7.16 23.23 -14.64
CA PRO A 384 6.05 24.08 -15.03
C PRO A 384 6.46 24.89 -16.26
N LYS A 385 5.84 24.62 -17.41
CA LYS A 385 5.99 25.48 -18.58
C LYS A 385 5.34 26.82 -18.20
N GLY A 386 6.09 27.91 -18.30
CA GLY A 386 5.67 29.23 -17.85
C GLY A 386 4.22 29.56 -18.25
N LYS A 387 3.48 30.13 -17.32
CA LYS A 387 2.24 30.86 -17.62
C LYS A 387 2.57 32.15 -18.35
#